data_AF-A0A2P6JKV1-F1
#
_entry.id   AF-A0A2P6JKV1-F1
#
_cell.length_a   1.000
_cell.length_b   1.000
_cell.length_c   1.000
_cell.angle_alpha   90.00
_cell.angle_beta   90.00
_cell.angle_gamma   90.00
#
_symmetry.space_group_name_H-M   'P 1'
#
loop_
_entity.id
_entity.type
_entity.pdbx_description
1 polymer ?
#
loop_
_entity_poly.entity_id
_entity_poly.type
_entity_poly.pdbx_seq_one_letter_code
_entity_poly.pdbx_strand_id
1 'polypeptide(L)'
;MNKPTLWQGLSTLLLPLLLAGCLGGSGSSRDSAPGDPQPPIGPANSPTYLEAVGIGVSDLEAAVSFYRNGLGMRELQRLTREDRIEVVMESADRRGSQLLLMEFTDGVGRNYQQNPGKLVFYAKDANTFAERFEAAGGRITAPPSPLPEYDGTLVGFGRDPDNNLIEMVGVPTLADSFLAAVGIGVSDLQQARRLYGDALGLTEQEFLQVPNLYDEYTLISPVPGGSALVLMHWTNGSEPNYQDNPLKLQLASADPQSLADNLANAGAEILRQPAPSSEADLPRTSIGYASDPDGTLLEIRQSIRAYLGAAAIGVEDLGAAETFYTTGLGMQVVERRSRDNRDEVVLESADGTGSQVVLMGFTDGLPRNYRQNPGKLVFYIRDLASYIDAFIAAGGRITLPPATDPVLGVTVGFGRDLNNNLIELVSEPEAEHSYFGAFGIGVSDLEQARAFYVDQLGFRQLMYLPIPGMYNEYILQGYGGSALVLMNWTNGGSHHYQDNPVKMEIRSIAPTAFTEAVEQAGGELVQAPGVSEDEGLTGQLVGYARDLDGSTIEIRQAEWGLQ
;
A
#
# COMPACT_ATOMS: atom_id res chain seq x y z
N MET A 1 15.90 -32.96 48.34
CA MET A 1 15.84 -31.49 48.24
C MET A 1 16.66 -31.05 47.05
N ASN A 2 15.99 -30.78 45.93
CA ASN A 2 16.45 -29.95 44.81
C ASN A 2 15.18 -29.66 43.99
N LYS A 3 14.78 -28.38 43.91
CA LYS A 3 13.61 -27.94 43.14
C LYS A 3 13.97 -27.98 41.64
N PRO A 4 13.12 -28.53 40.76
CA PRO A 4 13.35 -28.44 39.33
C PRO A 4 12.94 -27.06 38.82
N THR A 5 13.80 -26.47 37.98
CA THR A 5 13.57 -25.22 37.26
C THR A 5 12.60 -25.44 36.10
N LEU A 6 11.61 -24.55 35.98
CA LEU A 6 10.44 -24.62 35.08
C LEU A 6 10.71 -24.59 33.55
N TRP A 7 11.97 -24.61 33.10
CA TRP A 7 12.34 -24.12 31.75
C TRP A 7 12.99 -25.16 30.82
N GLN A 8 12.90 -26.46 31.13
CA GLN A 8 13.45 -27.52 30.26
C GLN A 8 12.41 -28.20 29.34
N GLY A 9 11.17 -27.71 29.29
CA GLY A 9 10.08 -28.31 28.50
C GLY A 9 9.57 -27.49 27.31
N LEU A 10 10.16 -26.33 27.00
CA LEU A 10 9.62 -25.37 26.03
C LEU A 10 10.15 -25.52 24.59
N SER A 11 10.98 -26.52 24.30
CA SER A 11 11.69 -26.66 23.02
C SER A 11 10.92 -27.37 21.89
N THR A 12 9.59 -27.50 21.98
CA THR A 12 8.80 -28.26 20.97
C THR A 12 7.53 -27.60 20.45
N LEU A 13 7.14 -26.40 20.91
CA LEU A 13 5.89 -25.76 20.46
C LEU A 13 6.08 -24.23 20.45
N LEU A 14 6.76 -23.73 19.43
CA LEU A 14 6.72 -22.33 19.02
C LEU A 14 6.24 -22.36 17.58
N LEU A 15 5.01 -21.91 17.32
CA LEU A 15 4.50 -21.78 15.96
C LEU A 15 4.28 -20.29 15.68
N PRO A 16 4.81 -19.77 14.56
CA PRO A 16 4.08 -18.75 13.83
C PRO A 16 4.10 -18.97 12.32
N LEU A 17 2.92 -18.75 11.74
CA LEU A 17 2.70 -18.51 10.34
C LEU A 17 2.32 -17.03 10.17
N LEU A 18 3.00 -16.35 9.25
CA LEU A 18 2.54 -15.09 8.62
C LEU A 18 3.15 -14.94 7.19
N LEU A 19 3.69 -16.02 6.63
CA LEU A 19 4.54 -15.98 5.43
C LEU A 19 3.80 -15.69 4.11
N ALA A 20 2.47 -15.84 4.04
CA ALA A 20 1.74 -15.68 2.77
C ALA A 20 1.06 -14.31 2.58
N GLY A 21 0.79 -13.55 3.65
CA GLY A 21 -0.08 -12.36 3.57
C GLY A 21 0.65 -11.02 3.46
N CYS A 22 1.91 -10.96 3.90
CA CYS A 22 2.66 -9.70 4.04
C CYS A 22 3.84 -9.54 3.05
N LEU A 23 4.08 -10.55 2.21
CA LEU A 23 5.18 -10.57 1.25
C LEU A 23 4.69 -10.14 -0.13
N GLY A 24 4.84 -8.86 -0.44
CA GLY A 24 4.93 -8.38 -1.83
C GLY A 24 3.59 -8.19 -2.54
N GLY A 25 3.22 -6.92 -2.69
CA GLY A 25 2.32 -6.50 -3.74
C GLY A 25 2.98 -6.69 -5.11
N SER A 26 2.67 -7.81 -5.75
CA SER A 26 2.47 -7.90 -7.20
C SER A 26 1.12 -8.58 -7.37
N GLY A 27 0.05 -7.82 -7.20
CA GLY A 27 -1.30 -8.31 -7.43
C GLY A 27 -1.49 -8.58 -8.91
N SER A 28 -1.26 -9.83 -9.34
CA SER A 28 -1.87 -10.35 -10.57
C SER A 28 -3.34 -10.56 -10.26
N SER A 29 -4.18 -9.69 -10.84
CA SER A 29 -5.62 -9.87 -10.89
C SER A 29 -5.91 -11.05 -11.82
N ARG A 30 -6.22 -12.22 -11.27
CA ARG A 30 -6.81 -13.30 -12.06
C ARG A 30 -8.27 -12.99 -12.29
N ASP A 31 -8.62 -12.63 -13.52
CA ASP A 31 -10.01 -12.52 -13.97
C ASP A 31 -10.56 -13.86 -14.45
N SER A 32 -11.83 -14.07 -14.10
CA SER A 32 -12.68 -15.13 -14.63
C SER A 32 -13.47 -14.60 -15.83
N ALA A 33 -13.80 -15.50 -16.77
CA ALA A 33 -14.50 -15.22 -18.03
C ALA A 33 -15.82 -14.41 -17.90
N PRO A 34 -16.26 -13.71 -18.96
CA PRO A 34 -17.36 -12.75 -18.88
C PRO A 34 -18.73 -13.44 -18.87
N GLY A 35 -19.62 -12.93 -18.02
CA GLY A 35 -21.06 -13.10 -18.15
C GLY A 35 -21.74 -13.83 -17.00
N ASP A 36 -22.04 -13.11 -15.93
CA ASP A 36 -23.31 -13.25 -15.21
C ASP A 36 -23.64 -11.93 -14.50
N PRO A 37 -24.92 -11.50 -14.45
CA PRO A 37 -25.33 -10.33 -13.67
C PRO A 37 -25.09 -10.62 -12.18
N GLN A 38 -24.21 -9.85 -11.54
CA GLN A 38 -23.98 -9.94 -10.10
C GLN A 38 -25.29 -9.68 -9.34
N PRO A 39 -25.65 -10.53 -8.37
CA PRO A 39 -26.76 -10.24 -7.47
C PRO A 39 -26.44 -9.02 -6.59
N PRO A 40 -27.47 -8.28 -6.11
CA PRO A 40 -27.28 -7.05 -5.36
C PRO A 40 -26.47 -7.29 -4.08
N ILE A 41 -25.46 -6.45 -3.89
CA ILE A 41 -24.54 -6.42 -2.75
C ILE A 41 -25.35 -6.27 -1.46
N GLY A 42 -25.21 -7.21 -0.52
CA GLY A 42 -25.67 -7.05 0.87
C GLY A 42 -24.98 -5.84 1.53
N PRO A 43 -25.46 -5.31 2.67
CA PRO A 43 -25.04 -4.01 3.17
C PRO A 43 -23.51 -3.86 3.18
N ALA A 44 -23.07 -2.83 2.45
CA ALA A 44 -21.72 -2.49 2.06
C ALA A 44 -20.64 -2.69 3.14
N ASN A 45 -19.72 -3.62 2.92
CA ASN A 45 -18.43 -3.59 3.60
C ASN A 45 -17.64 -2.40 3.02
N SER A 46 -17.44 -1.36 3.83
CA SER A 46 -16.55 -0.26 3.48
C SER A 46 -15.11 -0.74 3.62
N PRO A 47 -14.33 -0.84 2.52
CA PRO A 47 -12.97 -1.40 2.59
C PRO A 47 -12.14 -0.65 3.64
N THR A 48 -11.54 -1.42 4.55
CA THR A 48 -10.85 -0.89 5.74
C THR A 48 -9.53 -1.63 5.94
N TYR A 49 -8.50 -0.92 6.39
CA TYR A 49 -7.20 -1.50 6.77
C TYR A 49 -6.64 -0.88 8.05
N LEU A 50 -5.71 -1.59 8.69
CA LEU A 50 -4.93 -1.07 9.80
C LEU A 50 -3.85 -0.12 9.26
N GLU A 51 -4.04 1.18 9.42
CA GLU A 51 -3.07 2.20 8.99
C GLU A 51 -1.90 2.29 9.98
N ALA A 52 -2.22 2.30 11.27
CA ALA A 52 -1.23 2.38 12.32
C ALA A 52 -1.73 1.74 13.62
N VAL A 53 -0.79 1.43 14.51
CA VAL A 53 -1.05 1.04 15.89
C VAL A 53 -0.36 2.02 16.83
N GLY A 54 -1.06 2.49 17.86
CA GLY A 54 -0.49 3.24 18.96
C GLY A 54 -0.24 2.36 20.17
N ILE A 55 0.95 2.43 20.76
CA ILE A 55 1.29 1.82 22.04
C ILE A 55 1.74 2.89 23.03
N GLY A 56 1.29 2.78 24.27
CA GLY A 56 1.74 3.61 25.37
C GLY A 56 3.15 3.23 25.80
N VAL A 57 3.97 4.24 26.07
CA VAL A 57 5.35 4.08 26.52
C VAL A 57 5.59 4.89 27.80
N SER A 58 6.45 4.37 28.68
CA SER A 58 6.78 5.04 29.94
C SER A 58 7.84 6.14 29.79
N ASP A 59 8.66 6.07 28.74
CA ASP A 59 9.66 7.09 28.36
C ASP A 59 9.72 7.17 26.82
N LEU A 60 9.25 8.29 26.27
CA LEU A 60 9.12 8.46 24.83
C LEU A 60 10.46 8.41 24.10
N GLU A 61 11.49 9.08 24.62
CA GLU A 61 12.79 9.15 23.96
C GLU A 61 13.52 7.82 24.03
N ALA A 62 13.42 7.11 25.17
CA ALA A 62 13.95 5.77 25.30
C ALA A 62 13.29 4.80 24.30
N ALA A 63 11.96 4.86 24.17
CA ALA A 63 11.22 4.06 23.20
C ALA A 63 11.63 4.39 21.76
N VAL A 64 11.67 5.67 21.39
CA VAL A 64 12.09 6.10 20.05
C VAL A 64 13.50 5.62 19.72
N SER A 65 14.45 5.76 20.66
CA SER A 65 15.81 5.24 20.51
C SER A 65 15.84 3.73 20.34
N PHE A 66 15.04 3.00 21.13
CA PHE A 66 14.93 1.55 21.07
C PHE A 66 14.39 1.06 19.71
N TYR A 67 13.21 1.56 19.28
CA TYR A 67 12.59 1.14 18.02
C TYR A 67 13.44 1.52 16.80
N ARG A 68 14.17 2.64 16.87
CA ARG A 68 15.10 3.04 15.82
C ARG A 68 16.33 2.14 15.75
N ASN A 69 17.02 1.94 16.87
CA ASN A 69 18.32 1.26 16.89
C ASN A 69 18.19 -0.27 16.93
N GLY A 70 17.17 -0.79 17.60
CA GLY A 70 16.93 -2.22 17.79
C GLY A 70 16.11 -2.87 16.68
N LEU A 71 15.11 -2.15 16.15
CA LEU A 71 14.15 -2.68 15.17
C LEU A 71 14.29 -2.04 13.77
N GLY A 72 15.20 -1.07 13.63
CA GLY A 72 15.52 -0.39 12.36
C GLY A 72 14.47 0.63 11.91
N MET A 73 13.51 0.99 12.77
CA MET A 73 12.44 1.91 12.40
C MET A 73 12.95 3.34 12.21
N ARG A 74 12.22 4.12 11.42
CA ARG A 74 12.50 5.53 11.15
C ARG A 74 11.39 6.41 11.71
N GLU A 75 11.79 7.45 12.42
CA GLU A 75 10.87 8.49 12.87
C GLU A 75 10.40 9.33 11.68
N LEU A 76 9.09 9.49 11.53
CA LEU A 76 8.46 10.31 10.50
C LEU A 76 8.11 11.69 11.01
N GLN A 77 7.42 11.74 12.15
CA GLN A 77 6.90 12.97 12.71
C GLN A 77 6.61 12.83 14.21
N ARG A 78 6.54 13.97 14.87
CA ARG A 78 6.11 14.10 16.27
C ARG A 78 4.87 14.95 16.32
N LEU A 79 3.89 14.49 17.08
CA LEU A 79 2.57 15.07 17.16
C LEU A 79 2.25 15.39 18.63
N THR A 80 1.78 16.60 18.87
CA THR A 80 1.27 16.98 20.19
C THR A 80 -0.25 16.89 20.16
N ARG A 81 -0.81 16.09 21.06
CA ARG A 81 -2.25 15.99 21.32
C ARG A 81 -2.55 16.65 22.67
N GLU A 82 -3.83 16.75 23.00
CA GLU A 82 -4.25 17.34 24.28
C GLU A 82 -3.76 16.52 25.49
N ASP A 83 -3.79 15.19 25.37
CA ASP A 83 -3.55 14.24 26.44
C ASP A 83 -2.22 13.49 26.32
N ARG A 84 -1.48 13.64 25.22
CA ARG A 84 -0.25 12.89 24.93
C ARG A 84 0.64 13.52 23.87
N ILE A 85 1.88 13.04 23.81
CA ILE A 85 2.79 13.24 22.69
C ILE A 85 2.89 11.91 21.94
N GLU A 86 2.74 11.94 20.62
CA GLU A 86 2.87 10.77 19.75
C GLU A 86 4.11 10.92 18.86
N VAL A 87 4.88 9.85 18.68
CA VAL A 87 5.93 9.77 17.66
C VAL A 87 5.57 8.67 16.66
N VAL A 88 5.45 9.05 15.39
CA VAL A 88 5.11 8.13 14.31
C VAL A 88 6.39 7.50 13.77
N MET A 89 6.44 6.17 13.82
CA MET A 89 7.55 5.35 13.38
C MET A 89 7.15 4.51 12.16
N GLU A 90 8.02 4.44 11.17
CA GLU A 90 7.88 3.61 9.97
C GLU A 90 8.91 2.48 9.98
N SER A 91 8.50 1.30 9.53
CA SER A 91 9.40 0.17 9.24
C SER A 91 10.55 0.55 8.30
N ALA A 92 11.70 -0.10 8.44
CA ALA A 92 12.84 0.09 7.53
C ALA A 92 12.46 -0.14 6.06
N ASP A 93 11.66 -1.19 5.80
CA ASP A 93 11.17 -1.54 4.47
C ASP A 93 9.96 -0.69 4.00
N ARG A 94 9.46 0.24 4.83
CA ARG A 94 8.26 1.06 4.52
C ARG A 94 7.02 0.23 4.15
N ARG A 95 6.93 -0.96 4.74
CA ARG A 95 5.80 -1.89 4.66
C ARG A 95 5.11 -2.04 6.01
N GLY A 96 3.86 -2.45 5.97
CA GLY A 96 3.01 -2.62 7.14
C GLY A 96 2.48 -1.30 7.68
N SER A 97 1.75 -1.40 8.77
CA SER A 97 1.21 -0.28 9.53
C SER A 97 2.33 0.54 10.18
N GLN A 98 2.07 1.82 10.40
CA GLN A 98 2.94 2.66 11.21
C GLN A 98 2.80 2.31 12.70
N LEU A 99 3.82 2.63 13.50
CA LEU A 99 3.77 2.51 14.96
C LEU A 99 3.78 3.90 15.59
N LEU A 100 2.79 4.22 16.40
CA LEU A 100 2.72 5.44 17.20
C LEU A 100 3.21 5.10 18.62
N LEU A 101 4.32 5.70 19.03
CA LEU A 101 4.77 5.67 20.42
C LEU A 101 4.08 6.81 21.17
N MET A 102 3.30 6.50 22.21
CA MET A 102 2.43 7.45 22.90
C MET A 102 2.87 7.65 24.34
N GLU A 103 3.35 8.84 24.67
CA GLU A 103 3.60 9.27 26.05
C GLU A 103 2.43 10.14 26.52
N PHE A 104 1.66 9.65 27.48
CA PHE A 104 0.50 10.36 27.99
C PHE A 104 0.91 11.44 29.00
N THR A 105 0.37 12.64 28.83
CA THR A 105 0.70 13.84 29.61
C THR A 105 -0.46 14.31 30.50
N ASP A 106 -1.57 13.58 30.52
CA ASP A 106 -2.80 13.90 31.27
C ASP A 106 -2.74 13.55 32.77
N GLY A 107 -1.66 12.90 33.22
CA GLY A 107 -1.48 12.48 34.61
C GLY A 107 -2.34 11.29 35.03
N VAL A 108 -3.02 10.62 34.10
CA VAL A 108 -3.73 9.37 34.36
C VAL A 108 -2.71 8.23 34.42
N GLY A 109 -2.60 7.58 35.57
CA GLY A 109 -1.66 6.48 35.81
C GLY A 109 -2.00 5.23 35.01
N ARG A 110 -1.44 5.10 33.81
CA ARG A 110 -1.58 3.93 32.93
C ARG A 110 -0.50 2.89 33.21
N ASN A 111 -0.83 1.63 33.01
CA ASN A 111 0.13 0.54 33.13
C ASN A 111 0.67 0.12 31.75
N TYR A 112 1.89 0.55 31.44
CA TYR A 112 2.54 0.24 30.17
C TYR A 112 3.07 -1.20 30.09
N GLN A 113 3.20 -1.89 31.22
CA GLN A 113 3.93 -3.16 31.34
C GLN A 113 3.07 -4.41 31.10
N GLN A 114 1.75 -4.23 30.90
CA GLN A 114 0.76 -5.31 30.91
C GLN A 114 0.04 -5.51 29.58
N ASN A 115 0.52 -4.90 28.49
CA ASN A 115 -0.08 -5.12 27.17
C ASN A 115 -0.09 -6.64 26.84
N PRO A 116 -1.27 -7.25 26.72
CA PRO A 116 -1.40 -8.68 26.47
C PRO A 116 -1.12 -9.05 25.01
N GLY A 117 -0.97 -8.08 24.11
CA GLY A 117 -0.70 -8.26 22.69
C GLY A 117 0.77 -8.46 22.30
N LYS A 118 1.06 -8.32 21.01
CA LYS A 118 2.40 -8.47 20.43
C LYS A 118 2.64 -7.56 19.23
N LEU A 119 3.90 -7.29 18.90
CA LEU A 119 4.29 -6.73 17.60
C LEU A 119 5.14 -7.77 16.87
N VAL A 120 4.78 -8.08 15.63
CA VAL A 120 5.47 -9.09 14.83
C VAL A 120 6.32 -8.40 13.77
N PHE A 121 7.63 -8.58 13.86
CA PHE A 121 8.58 -8.06 12.88
C PHE A 121 9.11 -9.17 12.00
N TYR A 122 8.98 -8.95 10.69
CA TYR A 122 9.62 -9.76 9.68
C TYR A 122 10.97 -9.14 9.37
N ALA A 123 12.02 -9.95 9.31
CA ALA A 123 13.37 -9.49 9.04
C ALA A 123 14.11 -10.49 8.17
N LYS A 124 15.04 -10.00 7.34
CA LYS A 124 15.88 -10.86 6.48
C LYS A 124 16.57 -11.99 7.25
N ASP A 125 17.15 -11.66 8.40
CA ASP A 125 17.83 -12.60 9.29
C ASP A 125 17.39 -12.32 10.73
N ALA A 126 16.65 -13.27 11.31
CA ALA A 126 16.13 -13.17 12.66
C ALA A 126 17.24 -13.14 13.74
N ASN A 127 18.37 -13.80 13.54
CA ASN A 127 19.47 -13.80 14.51
C ASN A 127 20.12 -12.42 14.59
N THR A 128 20.52 -11.88 13.43
CA THR A 128 21.08 -10.52 13.34
C THR A 128 20.08 -9.47 13.83
N PHE A 129 18.78 -9.69 13.61
CA PHE A 129 17.73 -8.83 14.16
C PHE A 129 17.64 -8.91 15.69
N ALA A 130 17.65 -10.11 16.27
CA ALA A 130 17.63 -10.33 17.72
C ALA A 130 18.87 -9.77 18.43
N GLU A 131 20.06 -9.86 17.83
CA GLU A 131 21.28 -9.28 18.38
C GLU A 131 21.19 -7.74 18.46
N ARG A 132 20.69 -7.08 17.42
CA ARG A 132 20.46 -5.62 17.42
C ARG A 132 19.40 -5.22 18.44
N PHE A 133 18.31 -5.99 18.51
CA PHE A 133 17.25 -5.82 19.50
C PHE A 133 17.78 -5.86 20.93
N GLU A 134 18.58 -6.88 21.27
CA GLU A 134 19.17 -7.03 22.59
C GLU A 134 20.18 -5.91 22.89
N ALA A 135 21.04 -5.56 21.94
CA ALA A 135 22.01 -4.47 22.07
C ALA A 135 21.35 -3.09 22.31
N ALA A 136 20.13 -2.89 21.81
CA ALA A 136 19.35 -1.68 22.03
C ALA A 136 18.63 -1.64 23.40
N GLY A 137 18.71 -2.71 24.20
CA GLY A 137 18.08 -2.80 25.52
C GLY A 137 16.87 -3.74 25.60
N GLY A 138 16.59 -4.47 24.52
CA GLY A 138 15.53 -5.47 24.49
C GLY A 138 15.93 -6.73 25.25
N ARG A 139 14.95 -7.44 25.81
CA ARG A 139 15.19 -8.71 26.52
C ARG A 139 14.73 -9.88 25.68
N ILE A 140 15.64 -10.70 25.17
CA ILE A 140 15.29 -11.95 24.49
C ILE A 140 14.69 -12.93 25.49
N THR A 141 13.45 -13.36 25.26
CA THR A 141 12.74 -14.36 26.07
C THR A 141 12.81 -15.74 25.45
N ALA A 142 12.94 -15.82 24.12
CA ALA A 142 13.27 -17.03 23.39
C ALA A 142 14.14 -16.64 22.17
N PRO A 143 15.37 -17.15 22.04
CA PRO A 143 16.22 -16.81 20.91
C PRO A 143 15.63 -17.36 19.60
N PRO A 144 15.93 -16.73 18.44
CA PRO A 144 15.50 -17.25 17.16
C PRO A 144 15.92 -18.71 16.96
N SER A 145 14.97 -19.57 16.63
CA SER A 145 15.20 -21.00 16.42
C SER A 145 14.38 -21.51 15.24
N PRO A 146 14.89 -22.49 14.47
CA PRO A 146 14.20 -23.00 13.30
C PRO A 146 12.99 -23.83 13.71
N LEU A 147 11.88 -23.59 13.03
CA LEU A 147 10.64 -24.31 13.24
C LEU A 147 10.43 -25.33 12.12
N PRO A 148 10.52 -26.65 12.40
CA PRO A 148 10.41 -27.69 11.38
C PRO A 148 9.08 -27.66 10.62
N GLU A 149 8.01 -27.25 11.29
CA GLU A 149 6.65 -27.17 10.73
C GLU A 149 6.52 -26.03 9.70
N TYR A 150 7.51 -25.12 9.64
CA TYR A 150 7.55 -23.95 8.75
C TYR A 150 8.83 -23.91 7.93
N ASP A 151 9.21 -25.05 7.37
CA ASP A 151 10.39 -25.18 6.50
C ASP A 151 11.69 -24.63 7.12
N GLY A 152 11.79 -24.74 8.45
CA GLY A 152 12.95 -24.24 9.21
C GLY A 152 12.98 -22.72 9.40
N THR A 153 11.87 -22.00 9.17
CA THR A 153 11.73 -20.57 9.45
C THR A 153 12.22 -20.26 10.86
N LEU A 154 13.09 -19.25 10.98
CA LEU A 154 13.65 -18.83 12.28
C LEU A 154 12.67 -17.90 12.99
N VAL A 155 12.35 -18.23 14.23
CA VAL A 155 11.41 -17.45 15.04
C VAL A 155 11.96 -17.27 16.45
N GLY A 156 11.94 -16.02 16.91
CA GLY A 156 12.34 -15.64 18.27
C GLY A 156 11.32 -14.69 18.91
N PHE A 157 11.44 -14.55 20.23
CA PHE A 157 10.60 -13.70 21.04
C PHE A 157 11.45 -12.85 21.99
N GLY A 158 11.07 -11.59 22.15
CA GLY A 158 11.67 -10.67 23.08
C GLY A 158 10.66 -9.74 23.72
N ARG A 159 11.14 -8.90 24.63
CA ARG A 159 10.37 -7.85 25.30
C ARG A 159 11.08 -6.52 25.11
N ASP A 160 10.34 -5.51 24.70
CA ASP A 160 10.84 -4.14 24.65
C ASP A 160 10.98 -3.57 26.09
N PRO A 161 11.51 -2.34 26.26
CA PRO A 161 11.65 -1.72 27.59
C PRO A 161 10.33 -1.54 28.35
N ASP A 162 9.22 -1.39 27.63
CA ASP A 162 7.85 -1.31 28.19
C ASP A 162 7.17 -2.68 28.31
N ASN A 163 7.92 -3.76 28.12
CA ASN A 163 7.48 -5.15 28.24
C ASN A 163 6.41 -5.59 27.21
N ASN A 164 6.26 -4.88 26.09
CA ASN A 164 5.51 -5.37 24.93
C ASN A 164 6.19 -6.63 24.36
N LEU A 165 5.41 -7.63 23.94
CA LEU A 165 5.93 -8.82 23.29
C LEU A 165 6.35 -8.50 21.86
N ILE A 166 7.56 -8.89 21.50
CA ILE A 166 8.12 -8.70 20.15
C ILE A 166 8.41 -10.08 19.58
N GLU A 167 7.74 -10.41 18.49
CA GLU A 167 7.97 -11.63 17.73
C GLU A 167 8.85 -11.31 16.52
N MET A 168 9.87 -12.11 16.29
CA MET A 168 10.90 -11.88 15.27
C MET A 168 10.92 -13.07 14.31
N VAL A 169 10.57 -12.84 13.04
CA VAL A 169 10.45 -13.90 12.03
C VAL A 169 11.47 -13.68 10.91
N GLY A 170 12.24 -14.72 10.61
CA GLY A 170 13.28 -14.71 9.58
C GLY A 170 12.69 -15.00 8.19
N VAL A 171 12.80 -14.05 7.27
CA VAL A 171 12.37 -14.19 5.88
C VAL A 171 13.53 -13.80 4.95
N PRO A 172 14.35 -14.76 4.50
CA PRO A 172 15.61 -14.49 3.80
C PRO A 172 15.52 -13.65 2.51
N THR A 173 14.34 -13.60 1.90
CA THR A 173 14.07 -12.85 0.65
C THR A 173 13.87 -11.35 0.88
N LEU A 174 13.75 -10.89 2.12
CA LEU A 174 13.54 -9.48 2.40
C LEU A 174 14.80 -8.65 2.21
N ALA A 175 14.59 -7.39 1.81
CA ALA A 175 15.63 -6.37 1.85
C ALA A 175 15.84 -5.89 3.29
N ASP A 176 14.75 -5.47 3.96
CA ASP A 176 14.77 -4.88 5.29
C ASP A 176 13.64 -5.41 6.19
N SER A 177 13.63 -5.00 7.45
CA SER A 177 12.60 -5.40 8.41
C SER A 177 11.34 -4.54 8.34
N PHE A 178 10.20 -5.15 8.69
CA PHE A 178 8.95 -4.42 8.81
C PHE A 178 7.96 -5.03 9.81
N LEU A 179 7.06 -4.20 10.33
CA LEU A 179 5.96 -4.58 11.20
C LEU A 179 4.91 -5.35 10.38
N ALA A 180 4.97 -6.67 10.42
CA ALA A 180 4.10 -7.54 9.63
C ALA A 180 2.71 -7.72 10.26
N ALA A 181 2.65 -7.77 11.59
CA ALA A 181 1.39 -7.92 12.31
C ALA A 181 1.40 -7.22 13.67
N VAL A 182 0.21 -6.88 14.14
CA VAL A 182 -0.05 -6.26 15.42
C VAL A 182 -1.05 -7.13 16.16
N GLY A 183 -0.66 -7.64 17.32
CA GLY A 183 -1.50 -8.43 18.19
C GLY A 183 -2.13 -7.59 19.29
N ILE A 184 -3.41 -7.81 19.53
CA ILE A 184 -4.16 -7.28 20.67
C ILE A 184 -4.65 -8.46 21.51
N GLY A 185 -4.63 -8.31 22.83
CA GLY A 185 -5.25 -9.30 23.71
C GLY A 185 -6.75 -9.06 23.80
N VAL A 186 -7.54 -10.13 23.76
CA VAL A 186 -9.00 -10.05 23.82
C VAL A 186 -9.57 -11.01 24.86
N SER A 187 -10.62 -10.61 25.56
CA SER A 187 -11.26 -11.45 26.59
C SER A 187 -12.15 -12.54 25.98
N ASP A 188 -12.76 -12.27 24.83
CA ASP A 188 -13.56 -13.22 24.04
C ASP A 188 -13.08 -13.22 22.58
N LEU A 189 -12.32 -14.26 22.24
CA LEU A 189 -11.71 -14.40 20.93
C LEU A 189 -12.74 -14.49 19.79
N GLN A 190 -13.90 -15.12 20.02
CA GLN A 190 -14.94 -15.26 19.00
C GLN A 190 -15.73 -13.98 18.81
N GLN A 191 -15.97 -13.21 19.88
CA GLN A 191 -16.58 -11.89 19.79
C GLN A 191 -15.67 -10.92 19.03
N ALA A 192 -14.38 -10.87 19.38
CA ALA A 192 -13.41 -10.04 18.68
C ALA A 192 -13.31 -10.43 17.20
N ARG A 193 -13.24 -11.73 16.88
CA ARG A 193 -13.23 -12.19 15.49
C ARG A 193 -14.42 -11.70 14.68
N ARG A 194 -15.64 -11.73 15.24
CA ARG A 194 -16.83 -11.20 14.56
C ARG A 194 -16.75 -9.69 14.38
N LEU A 195 -16.32 -8.95 15.41
CA LEU A 195 -16.19 -7.50 15.30
C LEU A 195 -15.18 -7.11 14.21
N TYR A 196 -13.95 -7.62 14.30
CA TYR A 196 -12.88 -7.25 13.38
C TYR A 196 -13.00 -7.90 12.00
N GLY A 197 -13.58 -9.10 11.90
CA GLY A 197 -13.85 -9.76 10.63
C GLY A 197 -15.05 -9.15 9.91
N ASP A 198 -16.21 -9.11 10.58
CA ASP A 198 -17.47 -8.75 9.94
C ASP A 198 -17.65 -7.23 9.80
N ALA A 199 -17.28 -6.43 10.82
CA ALA A 199 -17.52 -4.97 10.78
C ALA A 199 -16.51 -4.20 9.92
N LEU A 200 -15.25 -4.64 9.91
CA LEU A 200 -14.17 -4.03 9.11
C LEU A 200 -13.98 -4.72 7.75
N GLY A 201 -14.55 -5.92 7.56
CA GLY A 201 -14.30 -6.74 6.37
C GLY A 201 -12.89 -7.34 6.33
N LEU A 202 -12.24 -7.55 7.48
CA LEU A 202 -10.96 -8.26 7.53
C LEU A 202 -11.20 -9.76 7.29
N THR A 203 -10.32 -10.36 6.49
CA THR A 203 -10.41 -11.79 6.17
C THR A 203 -9.55 -12.58 7.15
N GLU A 204 -10.12 -13.64 7.74
CA GLU A 204 -9.35 -14.60 8.52
C GLU A 204 -8.34 -15.31 7.61
N GLN A 205 -7.07 -15.15 7.93
CA GLN A 205 -5.99 -15.88 7.29
C GLN A 205 -5.74 -17.21 7.99
N GLU A 206 -5.77 -17.21 9.32
CA GLU A 206 -5.41 -18.37 10.13
C GLU A 206 -6.00 -18.31 11.53
N PHE A 207 -6.21 -19.50 12.10
CA PHE A 207 -6.38 -19.73 13.53
C PHE A 207 -5.24 -20.61 14.04
N LEU A 208 -4.54 -20.14 15.07
CA LEU A 208 -3.45 -20.87 15.71
C LEU A 208 -3.79 -21.15 17.18
N GLN A 209 -3.59 -22.40 17.60
CA GLN A 209 -3.65 -22.79 19.00
C GLN A 209 -2.26 -23.18 19.48
N VAL A 210 -1.75 -22.48 20.49
CA VAL A 210 -0.53 -22.83 21.19
C VAL A 210 -0.90 -23.47 22.53
N PRO A 211 -0.81 -24.81 22.66
CA PRO A 211 -1.35 -25.53 23.81
C PRO A 211 -0.84 -25.00 25.15
N ASN A 212 -1.77 -24.65 26.05
CA ASN A 212 -1.48 -24.08 27.37
C ASN A 212 -0.73 -22.74 27.33
N LEU A 213 -0.80 -21.99 26.23
CA LEU A 213 -0.20 -20.67 26.12
C LEU A 213 -1.22 -19.61 25.69
N TYR A 214 -1.69 -19.67 24.44
CA TYR A 214 -2.71 -18.79 23.89
C TYR A 214 -3.34 -19.41 22.63
N ASP A 215 -4.51 -18.90 22.28
CA ASP A 215 -5.16 -19.10 20.99
C ASP A 215 -5.15 -17.74 20.26
N GLU A 216 -4.95 -17.73 18.94
CA GLU A 216 -4.98 -16.50 18.15
C GLU A 216 -5.63 -16.65 16.77
N TYR A 217 -6.28 -15.58 16.31
CA TYR A 217 -6.68 -15.39 14.92
C TYR A 217 -5.80 -14.34 14.26
N THR A 218 -5.35 -14.61 13.05
CA THR A 218 -4.69 -13.62 12.19
C THR A 218 -5.68 -13.15 11.13
N LEU A 219 -5.96 -11.85 11.12
CA LEU A 219 -6.87 -11.20 10.19
C LEU A 219 -6.09 -10.26 9.26
N ILE A 220 -6.40 -10.27 7.98
CA ILE A 220 -5.77 -9.41 6.97
C ILE A 220 -6.81 -8.53 6.28
N SER A 221 -6.41 -7.30 5.94
CA SER A 221 -7.25 -6.45 5.10
C SER A 221 -7.12 -6.88 3.64
N PRO A 222 -8.21 -6.88 2.86
CA PRO A 222 -8.10 -6.96 1.40
C PRO A 222 -7.42 -5.74 0.78
N VAL A 223 -7.39 -4.61 1.49
CA VAL A 223 -6.69 -3.40 1.06
C VAL A 223 -5.21 -3.56 1.44
N PRO A 224 -4.29 -3.60 0.45
CA PRO A 224 -2.89 -3.92 0.70
C PRO A 224 -2.17 -2.78 1.43
N GLY A 225 -1.09 -3.13 2.12
CA GLY A 225 -0.13 -2.19 2.72
C GLY A 225 -0.27 -1.97 4.23
N GLY A 226 -1.33 -2.47 4.87
CA GLY A 226 -1.42 -2.54 6.34
C GLY A 226 -0.75 -3.80 6.91
N SER A 227 -0.45 -3.79 8.20
CA SER A 227 -0.11 -5.01 8.96
C SER A 227 -1.34 -5.88 9.17
N ALA A 228 -1.14 -7.18 9.35
CA ALA A 228 -2.20 -8.06 9.85
C ALA A 228 -2.60 -7.68 11.29
N LEU A 229 -3.86 -7.92 11.64
CA LEU A 229 -4.36 -7.82 13.01
C LEU A 229 -4.43 -9.22 13.62
N VAL A 230 -3.71 -9.42 14.73
CA VAL A 230 -3.76 -10.67 15.50
C VAL A 230 -4.65 -10.47 16.71
N LEU A 231 -5.67 -11.30 16.86
CA LEU A 231 -6.52 -11.35 18.05
C LEU A 231 -6.02 -12.48 18.93
N MET A 232 -5.61 -12.20 20.16
CA MET A 232 -4.92 -13.18 21.00
C MET A 232 -5.63 -13.37 22.35
N HIS A 233 -5.86 -14.61 22.75
CA HIS A 233 -6.44 -14.96 24.05
C HIS A 233 -5.55 -15.95 24.78
N TRP A 234 -5.07 -15.58 25.98
CA TRP A 234 -4.17 -16.43 26.76
C TRP A 234 -4.89 -17.60 27.42
N THR A 235 -4.37 -18.81 27.24
CA THR A 235 -4.94 -20.08 27.72
C THR A 235 -4.05 -20.78 28.77
N ASN A 236 -2.97 -20.13 29.22
CA ASN A 236 -2.02 -20.63 30.21
C ASN A 236 -2.51 -20.56 31.68
N GLY A 237 -3.76 -20.16 31.92
CA GLY A 237 -4.32 -19.95 33.26
C GLY A 237 -3.82 -18.68 33.95
N SER A 238 -3.12 -17.79 33.24
CA SER A 238 -2.92 -16.41 33.70
C SER A 238 -4.21 -15.59 33.59
N GLU A 239 -4.24 -14.45 34.26
CA GLU A 239 -5.33 -13.46 34.15
C GLU A 239 -4.76 -12.16 33.57
N PRO A 240 -4.51 -12.09 32.23
CA PRO A 240 -4.03 -10.88 31.61
C PRO A 240 -5.04 -9.74 31.76
N ASN A 241 -4.54 -8.51 31.83
CA ASN A 241 -5.40 -7.34 31.75
C ASN A 241 -5.78 -7.08 30.29
N TYR A 242 -7.03 -7.36 29.93
CA TYR A 242 -7.54 -7.05 28.59
C TYR A 242 -8.11 -5.63 28.49
N GLN A 243 -8.36 -4.96 29.62
CA GLN A 243 -8.99 -3.65 29.68
C GLN A 243 -7.99 -2.51 29.92
N ASP A 244 -8.35 -1.29 29.51
CA ASP A 244 -7.60 -0.06 29.78
C ASP A 244 -6.12 -0.13 29.37
N ASN A 245 -5.79 -0.97 28.38
CA ASN A 245 -4.46 -1.02 27.81
C ASN A 245 -4.22 0.28 27.04
N PRO A 246 -3.02 0.90 27.14
CA PRO A 246 -2.70 2.12 26.43
C PRO A 246 -2.42 1.80 24.95
N LEU A 247 -3.42 1.27 24.25
CA LEU A 247 -3.36 0.74 22.91
C LEU A 247 -4.42 1.45 22.05
N LYS A 248 -4.05 1.75 20.81
CA LYS A 248 -4.94 2.37 19.83
C LYS A 248 -4.77 1.68 18.47
N LEU A 249 -5.87 1.33 17.81
CA LEU A 249 -5.84 0.88 16.41
C LEU A 249 -6.34 2.03 15.53
N GLN A 250 -5.53 2.47 14.57
CA GLN A 250 -5.95 3.45 13.56
C GLN A 250 -6.46 2.70 12.33
N LEU A 251 -7.78 2.72 12.15
CA LEU A 251 -8.53 2.06 11.09
C LEU A 251 -8.83 3.08 9.99
N ALA A 252 -8.24 2.89 8.82
CA ALA A 252 -8.46 3.76 7.68
C ALA A 252 -9.46 3.10 6.72
N SER A 253 -10.52 3.83 6.39
CA SER A 253 -11.69 3.34 5.66
C SER A 253 -12.03 4.20 4.45
N ALA A 254 -12.63 3.57 3.43
CA ALA A 254 -13.27 4.27 2.32
C ALA A 254 -14.40 5.22 2.76
N ASP A 255 -15.13 4.80 3.79
CA ASP A 255 -16.28 5.51 4.35
C ASP A 255 -16.23 5.38 5.89
N PRO A 256 -15.70 6.41 6.57
CA PRO A 256 -15.65 6.45 8.02
C PRO A 256 -17.02 6.31 8.68
N GLN A 257 -18.07 6.91 8.10
CA GLN A 257 -19.41 6.91 8.71
C GLN A 257 -20.02 5.50 8.66
N SER A 258 -19.95 4.84 7.51
CA SER A 258 -20.40 3.45 7.37
C SER A 258 -19.59 2.51 8.26
N LEU A 259 -18.27 2.71 8.41
CA LEU A 259 -17.46 1.93 9.35
C LEU A 259 -17.90 2.14 10.81
N ALA A 260 -18.18 3.37 11.23
CA ALA A 260 -18.68 3.65 12.58
C ALA A 260 -20.03 2.97 12.84
N ASP A 261 -20.94 3.00 11.85
CA ASP A 261 -22.23 2.33 11.96
C ASP A 261 -22.06 0.79 12.05
N ASN A 262 -21.16 0.21 11.25
CA ASN A 262 -20.84 -1.22 11.30
C ASN A 262 -20.23 -1.63 12.64
N LEU A 263 -19.32 -0.83 13.20
CA LEU A 263 -18.73 -1.05 14.52
C LEU A 263 -19.79 -1.00 15.63
N ALA A 264 -20.69 -0.01 15.59
CA ALA A 264 -21.79 0.10 16.53
C ALA A 264 -22.70 -1.14 16.48
N ASN A 265 -23.05 -1.59 15.27
CA ASN A 265 -23.86 -2.79 15.05
C ASN A 265 -23.17 -4.08 15.54
N ALA A 266 -21.84 -4.11 15.50
CA ALA A 266 -21.01 -5.21 16.00
C ALA A 266 -20.74 -5.16 17.52
N GLY A 267 -21.26 -4.14 18.22
CA GLY A 267 -21.17 -4.01 19.67
C GLY A 267 -19.99 -3.16 20.17
N ALA A 268 -19.30 -2.44 19.30
CA ALA A 268 -18.35 -1.40 19.71
C ALA A 268 -19.11 -0.16 20.22
N GLU A 269 -18.54 0.55 21.18
CA GLU A 269 -19.06 1.85 21.65
C GLU A 269 -18.54 2.97 20.76
N ILE A 270 -19.42 3.77 20.14
CA ILE A 270 -19.00 4.95 19.38
C ILE A 270 -18.79 6.13 20.33
N LEU A 271 -17.52 6.45 20.58
CA LEU A 271 -17.10 7.55 21.44
C LEU A 271 -17.28 8.91 20.75
N ARG A 272 -17.05 8.95 19.44
CA ARG A 272 -17.21 10.13 18.59
C ARG A 272 -17.54 9.73 17.17
N GLN A 273 -18.65 10.25 16.65
CA GLN A 273 -19.01 10.06 15.24
C GLN A 273 -17.96 10.70 14.32
N PRO A 274 -17.64 10.07 13.17
CA PRO A 274 -16.74 10.61 12.17
C PRO A 274 -17.15 12.03 11.73
N ALA A 275 -16.22 12.95 11.82
CA ALA A 275 -16.42 14.33 11.38
C ALA A 275 -15.08 14.94 10.95
N PRO A 276 -15.09 15.99 10.10
CA PRO A 276 -13.88 16.70 9.72
C PRO A 276 -13.06 17.13 10.94
N SER A 277 -11.78 16.76 10.94
CA SER A 277 -10.86 17.07 12.03
C SER A 277 -10.37 18.52 11.98
N SER A 278 -10.05 19.03 13.18
CA SER A 278 -9.39 20.32 13.38
C SER A 278 -7.92 20.16 13.77
N GLU A 279 -7.42 18.92 13.83
CA GLU A 279 -6.01 18.64 14.08
C GLU A 279 -5.15 19.21 12.95
N ALA A 280 -4.04 19.85 13.32
CA ALA A 280 -3.21 20.59 12.37
C ALA A 280 -2.56 19.67 11.32
N ASP A 281 -2.29 18.41 11.66
CA ASP A 281 -1.72 17.40 10.77
C ASP A 281 -2.77 16.62 9.98
N LEU A 282 -4.06 16.79 10.29
CA LEU A 282 -5.17 16.10 9.60
C LEU A 282 -6.31 17.09 9.29
N PRO A 283 -6.02 18.25 8.66
CA PRO A 283 -7.04 19.25 8.44
C PRO A 283 -8.14 18.69 7.55
N ARG A 284 -9.39 18.73 8.02
CA ARG A 284 -10.60 18.29 7.30
C ARG A 284 -10.70 16.79 6.99
N THR A 285 -9.70 15.99 7.34
CA THR A 285 -9.82 14.53 7.31
C THR A 285 -10.97 14.11 8.24
N SER A 286 -11.89 13.26 7.77
CA SER A 286 -12.95 12.74 8.63
C SER A 286 -12.36 11.77 9.65
N ILE A 287 -12.53 12.07 10.94
CA ILE A 287 -12.02 11.27 12.06
C ILE A 287 -13.16 10.97 13.03
N GLY A 288 -13.29 9.70 13.43
CA GLY A 288 -14.16 9.22 14.49
C GLY A 288 -13.40 8.38 15.51
N TYR A 289 -14.06 8.06 16.62
CA TYR A 289 -13.50 7.18 17.65
C TYR A 289 -14.56 6.20 18.12
N ALA A 290 -14.12 4.96 18.33
CA ALA A 290 -14.90 3.91 18.96
C ALA A 290 -14.04 3.17 19.99
N SER A 291 -14.68 2.36 20.82
CA SER A 291 -14.03 1.40 21.71
C SER A 291 -14.59 0.02 21.42
N ASP A 292 -13.72 -0.98 21.30
CA ASP A 292 -14.19 -2.38 21.26
C ASP A 292 -14.66 -2.85 22.66
N PRO A 293 -15.29 -4.04 22.77
CA PRO A 293 -15.77 -4.57 24.05
C PRO A 293 -14.70 -4.77 25.13
N ASP A 294 -13.43 -4.90 24.74
CA ASP A 294 -12.30 -5.02 25.66
C ASP A 294 -11.73 -3.64 26.06
N GLY A 295 -12.24 -2.54 25.49
CA GLY A 295 -11.77 -1.19 25.78
C GLY A 295 -10.64 -0.70 24.87
N THR A 296 -10.30 -1.44 23.81
CA THR A 296 -9.29 -1.02 22.83
C THR A 296 -9.81 0.18 22.06
N LEU A 297 -9.05 1.29 22.06
CA LEU A 297 -9.41 2.49 21.33
C LEU A 297 -9.27 2.25 19.82
N LEU A 298 -10.34 2.49 19.08
CA LEU A 298 -10.40 2.45 17.62
C LEU A 298 -10.51 3.88 17.10
N GLU A 299 -9.50 4.35 16.38
CA GLU A 299 -9.55 5.63 15.69
C GLU A 299 -9.91 5.37 14.23
N ILE A 300 -11.03 5.93 13.77
CA ILE A 300 -11.58 5.73 12.43
C ILE A 300 -11.16 6.92 11.58
N ARG A 301 -10.55 6.69 10.41
CA ARG A 301 -10.05 7.74 9.52
C ARG A 301 -10.51 7.57 8.07
N GLN A 302 -10.75 8.68 7.38
CA GLN A 302 -10.91 8.69 5.92
C GLN A 302 -9.61 8.30 5.25
N SER A 303 -9.65 7.23 4.45
CA SER A 303 -8.58 6.88 3.52
C SER A 303 -8.91 7.38 2.11
N ILE A 304 -7.86 7.76 1.39
CA ILE A 304 -7.87 8.01 -0.05
C ILE A 304 -6.88 7.08 -0.76
N ARG A 305 -6.48 5.98 -0.11
CA ARG A 305 -5.46 5.05 -0.64
C ARG A 305 -5.78 4.69 -2.09
N ALA A 306 -4.78 4.82 -2.95
CA ALA A 306 -4.96 4.67 -4.39
C ALA A 306 -3.77 4.00 -5.08
N TYR A 307 -3.96 3.68 -6.36
CA TYR A 307 -2.92 3.24 -7.27
C TYR A 307 -3.20 3.63 -8.72
N LEU A 308 -2.16 3.61 -9.55
CA LEU A 308 -2.29 3.79 -10.99
C LEU A 308 -2.85 2.49 -11.60
N GLY A 309 -4.12 2.49 -11.99
CA GLY A 309 -4.78 1.35 -12.61
C GLY A 309 -4.53 1.27 -14.11
N ALA A 310 -4.44 2.42 -14.78
CA ALA A 310 -4.11 2.50 -16.19
C ALA A 310 -3.39 3.80 -16.55
N ALA A 311 -2.66 3.78 -17.65
CA ALA A 311 -2.05 4.96 -18.26
C ALA A 311 -2.51 5.10 -19.70
N ALA A 312 -3.00 6.28 -20.05
CA ALA A 312 -3.56 6.53 -21.36
C ALA A 312 -2.71 7.51 -22.16
N ILE A 313 -2.58 7.24 -23.47
CA ILE A 313 -1.92 8.10 -24.43
C ILE A 313 -2.78 8.30 -25.68
N GLY A 314 -2.79 9.51 -26.21
CA GLY A 314 -3.39 9.83 -27.48
C GLY A 314 -2.55 9.32 -28.64
N VAL A 315 -3.23 8.77 -29.65
CA VAL A 315 -2.59 8.21 -30.85
C VAL A 315 -3.22 8.80 -32.11
N GLU A 316 -2.40 8.92 -33.16
CA GLU A 316 -2.83 9.47 -34.45
C GLU A 316 -3.70 8.48 -35.25
N ASP A 317 -3.39 7.18 -35.14
CA ASP A 317 -4.13 6.07 -35.74
C ASP A 317 -4.28 4.96 -34.70
N LEU A 318 -5.52 4.78 -34.23
CA LEU A 318 -5.84 3.83 -33.16
C LEU A 318 -5.58 2.37 -33.56
N GLY A 319 -5.85 2.00 -34.82
CA GLY A 319 -5.65 0.63 -35.30
C GLY A 319 -4.17 0.29 -35.51
N ALA A 320 -3.40 1.25 -36.02
CA ALA A 320 -1.95 1.10 -36.14
C ALA A 320 -1.27 1.01 -34.77
N ALA A 321 -1.68 1.86 -33.82
CA ALA A 321 -1.18 1.81 -32.46
C ALA A 321 -1.56 0.49 -31.76
N GLU A 322 -2.81 0.04 -31.87
CA GLU A 322 -3.23 -1.26 -31.33
C GLU A 322 -2.36 -2.41 -31.87
N THR A 323 -2.11 -2.43 -33.18
CA THR A 323 -1.24 -3.44 -33.80
C THR A 323 0.18 -3.38 -33.24
N PHE A 324 0.72 -2.17 -33.04
CA PHE A 324 2.04 -1.97 -32.45
C PHE A 324 2.13 -2.49 -31.01
N TYR A 325 1.19 -2.12 -30.14
CA TYR A 325 1.21 -2.54 -28.74
C TYR A 325 0.93 -4.04 -28.56
N THR A 326 0.08 -4.62 -29.39
CA THR A 326 -0.21 -6.07 -29.35
C THR A 326 0.94 -6.90 -29.93
N THR A 327 1.37 -6.61 -31.17
CA THR A 327 2.37 -7.42 -31.88
C THR A 327 3.80 -7.08 -31.48
N GLY A 328 4.08 -5.81 -31.19
CA GLY A 328 5.41 -5.32 -30.86
C GLY A 328 5.76 -5.40 -29.37
N LEU A 329 4.77 -5.22 -28.49
CA LEU A 329 4.98 -5.23 -27.03
C LEU A 329 4.33 -6.43 -26.33
N GLY A 330 3.59 -7.28 -27.06
CA GLY A 330 2.96 -8.48 -26.51
C GLY A 330 1.75 -8.23 -25.62
N MET A 331 1.15 -7.03 -25.68
CA MET A 331 -0.02 -6.69 -24.88
C MET A 331 -1.30 -7.33 -25.45
N GLN A 332 -2.32 -7.49 -24.61
CA GLN A 332 -3.61 -8.06 -24.98
C GLN A 332 -4.72 -7.02 -24.85
N VAL A 333 -5.58 -6.93 -25.86
CA VAL A 333 -6.78 -6.08 -25.78
C VAL A 333 -7.81 -6.75 -24.88
N VAL A 334 -8.23 -6.06 -23.83
CA VAL A 334 -9.23 -6.56 -22.87
C VAL A 334 -10.53 -5.80 -22.89
N GLU A 335 -10.50 -4.55 -23.35
CA GLU A 335 -11.69 -3.72 -23.39
C GLU A 335 -11.60 -2.72 -24.53
N ARG A 336 -12.76 -2.35 -25.06
CA ARG A 336 -12.93 -1.21 -25.96
C ARG A 336 -13.99 -0.32 -25.38
N ARG A 337 -13.73 0.97 -25.36
CA ARG A 337 -14.61 1.97 -24.78
C ARG A 337 -14.87 3.06 -25.81
N SER A 338 -16.08 3.60 -25.81
CA SER A 338 -16.38 4.81 -26.57
C SER A 338 -16.75 5.92 -25.59
N ARG A 339 -16.37 7.14 -25.96
CA ARG A 339 -16.61 8.39 -25.24
C ARG A 339 -17.05 9.44 -26.24
N ASP A 340 -17.67 10.50 -25.76
CA ASP A 340 -18.15 11.60 -26.61
C ASP A 340 -17.07 12.21 -27.52
N ASN A 341 -15.80 12.14 -27.12
CA ASN A 341 -14.69 12.77 -27.84
C ASN A 341 -13.58 11.82 -28.32
N ARG A 342 -13.68 10.52 -28.05
CA ARG A 342 -12.64 9.53 -28.40
C ARG A 342 -13.14 8.10 -28.30
N ASP A 343 -12.48 7.23 -29.05
CA ASP A 343 -12.54 5.79 -28.82
C ASP A 343 -11.27 5.34 -28.09
N GLU A 344 -11.41 4.38 -27.18
CA GLU A 344 -10.31 3.84 -26.39
C GLU A 344 -10.14 2.32 -26.61
N VAL A 345 -8.89 1.88 -26.69
CA VAL A 345 -8.51 0.46 -26.62
C VAL A 345 -7.70 0.26 -25.35
N VAL A 346 -8.21 -0.60 -24.47
CA VAL A 346 -7.57 -0.93 -23.19
C VAL A 346 -6.79 -2.21 -23.37
N LEU A 347 -5.50 -2.15 -23.05
CA LEU A 347 -4.58 -3.26 -23.15
C LEU A 347 -3.97 -3.60 -21.80
N GLU A 348 -3.67 -4.87 -21.59
CA GLU A 348 -2.92 -5.36 -20.43
C GLU A 348 -1.74 -6.26 -20.83
N SER A 349 -0.85 -6.48 -19.87
CA SER A 349 0.22 -7.47 -19.97
C SER A 349 -0.37 -8.88 -20.06
N ALA A 350 0.37 -9.84 -20.63
CA ALA A 350 -0.17 -11.18 -20.93
C ALA A 350 -0.72 -11.96 -19.71
N ASP A 351 -0.29 -11.62 -18.50
CA ASP A 351 -0.67 -12.20 -17.21
C ASP A 351 -1.44 -11.20 -16.31
N GLY A 352 -1.84 -10.05 -16.85
CA GLY A 352 -2.47 -8.95 -16.11
C GLY A 352 -1.52 -8.23 -15.15
N THR A 353 -0.22 -8.54 -15.13
CA THR A 353 0.73 -7.88 -14.23
C THR A 353 0.90 -6.40 -14.60
N GLY A 354 0.94 -5.54 -13.59
CA GLY A 354 1.14 -4.10 -13.74
C GLY A 354 -0.17 -3.33 -13.93
N SER A 355 -0.12 -2.25 -14.72
CA SER A 355 -1.30 -1.46 -15.06
C SER A 355 -1.72 -1.70 -16.50
N GLN A 356 -2.92 -1.25 -16.84
CA GLN A 356 -3.38 -1.21 -18.22
C GLN A 356 -2.74 -0.05 -18.99
N VAL A 357 -2.60 -0.21 -20.31
CA VAL A 357 -2.31 0.87 -21.25
C VAL A 357 -3.59 1.19 -22.01
N VAL A 358 -3.95 2.46 -22.11
CA VAL A 358 -5.15 2.90 -22.83
C VAL A 358 -4.73 3.73 -24.05
N LEU A 359 -5.03 3.24 -25.24
CA LEU A 359 -4.80 3.99 -26.48
C LEU A 359 -6.04 4.81 -26.79
N MET A 360 -5.89 6.13 -26.93
CA MET A 360 -6.98 7.06 -27.16
C MET A 360 -6.94 7.61 -28.59
N GLY A 361 -7.90 7.19 -29.43
CA GLY A 361 -8.14 7.79 -30.74
C GLY A 361 -9.19 8.88 -30.63
N PHE A 362 -8.78 10.15 -30.61
CA PHE A 362 -9.72 11.27 -30.47
C PHE A 362 -10.55 11.49 -31.75
N THR A 363 -11.87 11.63 -31.57
CA THR A 363 -12.88 11.72 -32.64
C THR A 363 -13.53 13.12 -32.74
N ASP A 364 -13.20 14.03 -31.82
CA ASP A 364 -13.77 15.37 -31.73
C ASP A 364 -13.23 16.39 -32.76
N GLY A 365 -12.24 16.00 -33.56
CA GLY A 365 -11.62 16.87 -34.58
C GLY A 365 -10.74 17.99 -34.02
N LEU A 366 -10.44 18.00 -32.72
CA LEU A 366 -9.56 19.00 -32.12
C LEU A 366 -8.08 18.63 -32.38
N PRO A 367 -7.23 19.59 -32.81
CA PRO A 367 -5.83 19.33 -33.05
C PRO A 367 -5.11 19.02 -31.74
N ARG A 368 -4.29 17.96 -31.74
CA ARG A 368 -3.47 17.53 -30.60
C ARG A 368 -2.07 17.20 -31.06
N ASN A 369 -1.09 17.36 -30.17
CA ASN A 369 0.28 17.00 -30.44
C ASN A 369 0.62 15.62 -29.84
N TYR A 370 0.47 14.58 -30.65
CA TYR A 370 0.78 13.22 -30.23
C TYR A 370 2.28 12.92 -30.16
N ARG A 371 3.14 13.80 -30.69
CA ARG A 371 4.57 13.54 -30.90
C ARG A 371 5.53 14.16 -29.90
N GLN A 372 5.02 14.98 -28.99
CA GLN A 372 5.80 15.72 -28.00
C GLN A 372 5.29 15.51 -26.58
N ASN A 373 4.81 14.30 -26.27
CA ASN A 373 4.53 13.91 -24.90
C ASN A 373 5.84 13.91 -24.09
N PRO A 374 5.96 14.73 -23.03
CA PRO A 374 7.16 14.79 -22.19
C PRO A 374 7.28 13.61 -21.22
N GLY A 375 6.34 12.66 -21.24
CA GLY A 375 6.33 11.44 -20.43
C GLY A 375 7.04 10.23 -21.05
N LYS A 376 6.90 9.08 -20.39
CA LYS A 376 7.42 7.77 -20.85
C LYS A 376 6.50 6.61 -20.47
N LEU A 377 6.61 5.50 -21.20
CA LEU A 377 6.02 4.22 -20.83
C LEU A 377 7.16 3.25 -20.52
N VAL A 378 7.12 2.57 -19.37
CA VAL A 378 8.17 1.65 -18.94
C VAL A 378 7.64 0.22 -18.97
N PHE A 379 8.35 -0.64 -19.69
CA PHE A 379 8.06 -2.06 -19.78
C PHE A 379 9.20 -2.87 -19.16
N TYR A 380 8.84 -3.77 -18.25
CA TYR A 380 9.74 -4.78 -17.70
C TYR A 380 9.65 -6.02 -18.59
N ILE A 381 10.81 -6.55 -19.00
CA ILE A 381 10.92 -7.42 -20.16
C ILE A 381 11.65 -8.70 -19.79
N ARG A 382 10.93 -9.82 -19.92
CA ARG A 382 11.46 -11.16 -19.67
C ARG A 382 12.53 -11.57 -20.66
N ASP A 383 12.22 -11.49 -21.96
CA ASP A 383 13.15 -11.81 -23.05
C ASP A 383 13.43 -10.57 -23.87
N LEU A 384 14.51 -9.87 -23.52
CA LEU A 384 14.86 -8.58 -24.11
C LEU A 384 15.18 -8.67 -25.61
N ALA A 385 15.80 -9.77 -26.05
CA ALA A 385 16.19 -9.94 -27.45
C ALA A 385 14.94 -10.10 -28.33
N SER A 386 14.08 -11.06 -27.99
CA SER A 386 12.83 -11.31 -28.72
C SER A 386 11.89 -10.09 -28.69
N TYR A 387 11.85 -9.39 -27.55
CA TYR A 387 11.03 -8.18 -27.41
C TYR A 387 11.50 -7.05 -28.33
N ILE A 388 12.82 -6.83 -28.45
CA ILE A 388 13.36 -5.78 -29.34
C ILE A 388 13.12 -6.11 -30.81
N ASP A 389 13.29 -7.38 -31.20
CA ASP A 389 13.01 -7.81 -32.57
C ASP A 389 11.53 -7.56 -32.93
N ALA A 390 10.60 -7.90 -32.04
CA ALA A 390 9.16 -7.64 -32.20
C ALA A 390 8.85 -6.13 -32.22
N PHE A 391 9.44 -5.35 -31.30
CA PHE A 391 9.31 -3.90 -31.21
C PHE A 391 9.68 -3.21 -32.52
N ILE A 392 10.85 -3.56 -33.08
CA ILE A 392 11.33 -3.01 -34.35
C ILE A 392 10.47 -3.47 -35.52
N ALA A 393 10.10 -4.76 -35.56
CA ALA A 393 9.26 -5.31 -36.62
C ALA A 393 7.88 -4.64 -36.68
N ALA A 394 7.34 -4.22 -35.53
CA ALA A 394 6.09 -3.48 -35.43
C ALA A 394 6.22 -1.99 -35.83
N GLY A 395 7.44 -1.50 -36.11
CA GLY A 395 7.70 -0.12 -36.55
C GLY A 395 8.32 0.79 -35.48
N GLY A 396 8.62 0.24 -34.29
CA GLY A 396 9.30 0.96 -33.22
C GLY A 396 10.76 1.28 -33.56
N ARG A 397 11.31 2.32 -32.94
CA ARG A 397 12.71 2.72 -33.13
C ARG A 397 13.48 2.69 -31.82
N ILE A 398 14.53 1.89 -31.74
CA ILE A 398 15.47 1.95 -30.62
C ILE A 398 16.34 3.20 -30.74
N THR A 399 16.28 4.07 -29.74
CA THR A 399 17.06 5.32 -29.66
C THR A 399 18.29 5.17 -28.76
N LEU A 400 18.22 4.27 -27.78
CA LEU A 400 19.36 3.84 -26.98
C LEU A 400 19.29 2.32 -26.84
N PRO A 401 20.25 1.57 -27.42
CA PRO A 401 20.32 0.13 -27.23
C PRO A 401 20.44 -0.23 -25.74
N PRO A 402 19.84 -1.34 -25.28
CA PRO A 402 19.92 -1.70 -23.88
C PRO A 402 21.37 -1.91 -23.43
N ALA A 403 21.70 -1.35 -22.28
CA ALA A 403 22.97 -1.52 -21.61
C ALA A 403 22.74 -1.62 -20.10
N THR A 404 23.63 -2.33 -19.41
CA THR A 404 23.59 -2.41 -17.95
C THR A 404 23.89 -1.04 -17.36
N ASP A 405 22.93 -0.50 -16.60
CA ASP A 405 23.13 0.69 -15.80
C ASP A 405 24.02 0.31 -14.59
N PRO A 406 25.21 0.92 -14.46
CA PRO A 406 26.16 0.54 -13.41
C PRO A 406 25.71 0.97 -12.00
N VAL A 407 24.77 1.92 -11.89
CA VAL A 407 24.24 2.42 -10.61
C VAL A 407 23.07 1.57 -10.15
N LEU A 408 22.13 1.29 -11.07
CA LEU A 408 20.91 0.55 -10.75
C LEU A 408 21.11 -0.97 -10.86
N GLY A 409 22.15 -1.44 -11.53
CA GLY A 409 22.42 -2.87 -11.74
C GLY A 409 21.44 -3.57 -12.69
N VAL A 410 20.53 -2.81 -13.32
CA VAL A 410 19.54 -3.30 -14.28
C VAL A 410 19.95 -2.97 -15.71
N THR A 411 19.53 -3.78 -16.68
CA THR A 411 19.75 -3.47 -18.10
C THR A 411 18.60 -2.64 -18.63
N VAL A 412 18.90 -1.44 -19.13
CA VAL A 412 17.91 -0.45 -19.58
C VAL A 412 18.21 -0.02 -21.00
N GLY A 413 17.17 0.07 -21.84
CA GLY A 413 17.22 0.66 -23.18
C GLY A 413 16.06 1.63 -23.39
N PHE A 414 16.15 2.43 -24.46
CA PHE A 414 15.09 3.36 -24.83
C PHE A 414 14.71 3.23 -26.30
N GLY A 415 13.43 3.33 -26.58
CA GLY A 415 12.87 3.39 -27.91
C GLY A 415 11.76 4.43 -28.05
N ARG A 416 11.19 4.48 -29.25
CA ARG A 416 10.06 5.33 -29.62
C ARG A 416 9.01 4.49 -30.32
N ASP A 417 7.75 4.66 -29.93
CA ASP A 417 6.60 4.09 -30.63
C ASP A 417 6.30 4.85 -31.95
N LEU A 418 5.19 4.50 -32.60
CA LEU A 418 4.73 5.13 -33.84
C LEU A 418 4.44 6.63 -33.69
N ASN A 419 4.03 7.06 -32.51
CA ASN A 419 3.71 8.46 -32.19
C ASN A 419 4.85 9.18 -31.47
N ASN A 420 6.06 8.61 -31.41
CA ASN A 420 7.23 9.22 -30.77
C ASN A 420 7.13 9.33 -29.22
N ASN A 421 6.24 8.60 -28.56
CA ASN A 421 6.27 8.42 -27.11
C ASN A 421 7.56 7.71 -26.72
N LEU A 422 8.16 8.10 -25.59
CA LEU A 422 9.35 7.44 -25.06
C LEU A 422 8.96 6.09 -24.45
N ILE A 423 9.59 5.01 -24.91
CA ILE A 423 9.45 3.68 -24.35
C ILE A 423 10.75 3.32 -23.65
N GLU A 424 10.70 3.05 -22.35
CA GLU A 424 11.80 2.52 -21.56
C GLU A 424 11.67 1.01 -21.45
N LEU A 425 12.76 0.31 -21.74
CA LEU A 425 12.86 -1.13 -21.81
C LEU A 425 13.75 -1.59 -20.65
N VAL A 426 13.19 -2.23 -19.63
CA VAL A 426 13.93 -2.69 -18.44
C VAL A 426 13.98 -4.21 -18.46
N SER A 427 15.17 -4.81 -18.39
CA SER A 427 15.30 -6.26 -18.35
C SER A 427 14.85 -6.83 -17.00
N GLU A 428 13.96 -7.82 -17.03
CA GLU A 428 13.48 -8.57 -15.86
C GLU A 428 13.34 -10.06 -16.22
N PRO A 429 14.45 -10.81 -16.30
CA PRO A 429 14.45 -12.17 -16.82
C PRO A 429 13.69 -13.17 -15.94
N GLU A 430 13.47 -12.84 -14.66
CA GLU A 430 12.74 -13.68 -13.71
C GLU A 430 11.22 -13.47 -13.77
N ALA A 431 10.73 -12.46 -14.50
CA ALA A 431 9.30 -12.26 -14.72
C ALA A 431 8.69 -13.44 -15.47
N GLU A 432 7.44 -13.78 -15.13
CA GLU A 432 6.67 -14.80 -15.87
C GLU A 432 6.34 -14.29 -17.28
N HIS A 433 5.94 -13.02 -17.41
CA HIS A 433 5.68 -12.33 -18.66
C HIS A 433 6.22 -10.90 -18.63
N SER A 434 6.49 -10.32 -19.81
CA SER A 434 6.78 -8.88 -19.89
C SER A 434 5.54 -8.07 -19.53
N TYR A 435 5.72 -6.95 -18.81
CA TYR A 435 4.60 -6.17 -18.29
C TYR A 435 4.85 -4.66 -18.31
N PHE A 436 3.76 -3.89 -18.35
CA PHE A 436 3.78 -2.44 -18.17
C PHE A 436 3.94 -2.09 -16.70
N GLY A 437 5.07 -1.48 -16.32
CA GLY A 437 5.45 -1.33 -14.90
C GLY A 437 5.55 0.11 -14.41
N ALA A 438 5.61 1.11 -15.29
CA ALA A 438 5.56 2.50 -14.88
C ALA A 438 5.07 3.43 -16.00
N PHE A 439 4.42 4.53 -15.59
CA PHE A 439 4.01 5.61 -16.48
C PHE A 439 4.61 6.92 -16.03
N GLY A 440 5.34 7.58 -16.93
CA GLY A 440 5.90 8.90 -16.69
C GLY A 440 5.06 10.01 -17.28
N ILE A 441 4.86 11.07 -16.51
CA ILE A 441 4.30 12.35 -16.95
C ILE A 441 5.35 13.45 -16.82
N GLY A 442 5.32 14.42 -17.73
CA GLY A 442 6.16 15.61 -17.61
C GLY A 442 5.53 16.64 -16.68
N VAL A 443 6.32 17.21 -15.78
CA VAL A 443 5.88 18.21 -14.80
C VAL A 443 6.74 19.46 -14.88
N SER A 444 6.14 20.65 -14.68
CA SER A 444 6.86 21.93 -14.75
C SER A 444 7.71 22.19 -13.50
N ASP A 445 7.26 21.72 -12.34
CA ASP A 445 7.97 21.80 -11.06
C ASP A 445 7.95 20.43 -10.37
N LEU A 446 9.12 19.81 -10.30
CA LEU A 446 9.26 18.44 -9.81
C LEU A 446 8.95 18.31 -8.31
N GLU A 447 9.32 19.30 -7.50
CA GLU A 447 9.09 19.25 -6.05
C GLU A 447 7.62 19.53 -5.71
N GLN A 448 6.99 20.48 -6.40
CA GLN A 448 5.55 20.73 -6.22
C GLN A 448 4.71 19.52 -6.64
N ALA A 449 5.03 18.90 -7.78
CA ALA A 449 4.36 17.67 -8.21
C ALA A 449 4.58 16.52 -7.21
N ARG A 450 5.80 16.37 -6.67
CA ARG A 450 6.07 15.37 -5.63
C ARG A 450 5.26 15.63 -4.37
N ALA A 451 5.21 16.87 -3.88
CA ALA A 451 4.39 17.23 -2.72
C ALA A 451 2.90 16.95 -2.95
N PHE A 452 2.39 17.26 -4.15
CA PHE A 452 1.02 16.96 -4.55
C PHE A 452 0.71 15.46 -4.48
N TYR A 453 1.48 14.61 -5.17
CA TYR A 453 1.19 13.18 -5.22
C TYR A 453 1.54 12.43 -3.92
N VAL A 454 2.65 12.77 -3.27
CA VAL A 454 3.14 12.07 -2.08
C VAL A 454 2.46 12.58 -0.82
N ASP A 455 2.53 13.87 -0.57
CA ASP A 455 2.14 14.43 0.72
C ASP A 455 0.62 14.65 0.78
N GLN A 456 -0.03 14.98 -0.34
CA GLN A 456 -1.49 15.21 -0.38
C GLN A 456 -2.31 14.00 -0.81
N LEU A 457 -1.79 13.18 -1.74
CA LEU A 457 -2.53 12.03 -2.31
C LEU A 457 -2.04 10.66 -1.83
N GLY A 458 -1.02 10.62 -0.97
CA GLY A 458 -0.61 9.40 -0.27
C GLY A 458 0.17 8.39 -1.12
N PHE A 459 0.72 8.78 -2.28
CA PHE A 459 1.68 7.95 -3.01
C PHE A 459 2.99 7.86 -2.24
N ARG A 460 3.70 6.73 -2.36
CA ARG A 460 5.01 6.55 -1.71
C ARG A 460 6.12 6.91 -2.68
N GLN A 461 7.04 7.78 -2.27
CA GLN A 461 8.27 8.01 -3.01
C GLN A 461 9.21 6.81 -2.86
N LEU A 462 9.44 6.08 -3.95
CA LEU A 462 10.42 5.00 -3.98
C LEU A 462 11.84 5.56 -4.09
N MET A 463 12.06 6.44 -5.07
CA MET A 463 13.37 7.00 -5.34
C MET A 463 13.31 8.33 -6.09
N TYR A 464 14.40 9.08 -5.97
CA TYR A 464 14.73 10.23 -6.79
C TYR A 464 15.90 9.85 -7.69
N LEU A 465 15.80 10.13 -8.99
CA LEU A 465 16.83 9.81 -9.96
C LEU A 465 17.14 11.02 -10.84
N PRO A 466 18.28 11.69 -10.65
CA PRO A 466 18.74 12.71 -11.58
C PRO A 466 19.42 12.04 -12.78
N ILE A 467 18.98 12.36 -13.99
CA ILE A 467 19.62 11.92 -15.23
C ILE A 467 20.34 13.12 -15.87
N PRO A 468 21.68 13.22 -15.70
CA PRO A 468 22.43 14.41 -16.10
C PRO A 468 22.22 14.80 -17.57
N GLY A 469 21.82 16.05 -17.78
CA GLY A 469 21.61 16.61 -19.11
C GLY A 469 20.34 16.15 -19.83
N MET A 470 19.47 15.36 -19.18
CA MET A 470 18.19 14.92 -19.77
C MET A 470 16.99 15.39 -18.93
N TYR A 471 16.77 14.77 -17.78
CA TYR A 471 15.65 15.05 -16.89
C TYR A 471 15.96 14.56 -15.47
N ASN A 472 15.25 15.10 -14.48
CA ASN A 472 15.20 14.54 -13.13
C ASN A 472 13.85 13.87 -12.95
N GLU A 473 13.81 12.79 -12.17
CA GLU A 473 12.55 12.11 -11.89
C GLU A 473 12.37 11.64 -10.45
N TYR A 474 11.11 11.61 -10.03
CA TYR A 474 10.65 10.85 -8.86
C TYR A 474 9.87 9.64 -9.35
N ILE A 475 10.19 8.47 -8.79
CA ILE A 475 9.39 7.26 -8.99
C ILE A 475 8.51 7.06 -7.76
N LEU A 476 7.20 7.07 -7.98
CA LEU A 476 6.17 6.98 -6.98
C LEU A 476 5.39 5.68 -7.12
N GLN A 477 4.96 5.11 -6.00
CA GLN A 477 4.20 3.86 -5.98
C GLN A 477 2.93 4.01 -5.17
N GLY A 478 1.81 3.60 -5.77
CA GLY A 478 0.55 3.42 -5.06
C GLY A 478 0.52 2.11 -4.26
N TYR A 479 -0.68 1.65 -3.94
CA TYR A 479 -0.92 0.39 -3.23
C TYR A 479 -1.39 -0.72 -4.18
N GLY A 480 -0.81 -0.77 -5.37
CA GLY A 480 -1.17 -1.65 -6.47
C GLY A 480 -0.64 -1.08 -7.78
N GLY A 481 -0.87 -1.78 -8.89
CA GLY A 481 -0.55 -1.33 -10.24
C GLY A 481 0.91 -0.90 -10.45
N SER A 482 1.10 -0.13 -11.50
CA SER A 482 2.39 0.43 -11.96
C SER A 482 2.81 1.64 -11.15
N ALA A 483 4.10 1.95 -11.22
CA ALA A 483 4.63 3.19 -10.68
C ALA A 483 4.19 4.41 -11.50
N LEU A 484 4.00 5.54 -10.82
CA LEU A 484 3.88 6.86 -11.44
C LEU A 484 5.25 7.54 -11.40
N VAL A 485 5.72 8.03 -12.54
CA VAL A 485 7.00 8.74 -12.65
C VAL A 485 6.74 10.21 -12.95
N LEU A 486 7.24 11.09 -12.10
CA LEU A 486 7.20 12.53 -12.32
C LEU A 486 8.50 12.94 -12.99
N MET A 487 8.45 13.56 -14.17
CA MET A 487 9.64 13.88 -14.96
C MET A 487 9.76 15.39 -15.22
N ASN A 488 10.88 15.98 -14.85
CA ASN A 488 11.19 17.37 -15.21
C ASN A 488 12.42 17.43 -16.10
N TRP A 489 12.27 17.94 -17.31
CA TRP A 489 13.34 17.96 -18.31
C TRP A 489 14.33 19.09 -18.06
N THR A 490 15.61 18.76 -17.99
CA THR A 490 16.71 19.69 -17.62
C THR A 490 17.69 19.94 -18.78
N ASN A 491 17.37 19.43 -19.98
CA ASN A 491 18.21 19.51 -21.17
C ASN A 491 18.26 20.88 -21.86
N GLY A 492 17.62 21.91 -21.28
CA GLY A 492 17.57 23.27 -21.84
C GLY A 492 16.60 23.45 -23.02
N GLY A 493 15.87 22.39 -23.42
CA GLY A 493 14.78 22.50 -24.39
C GLY A 493 13.50 23.05 -23.76
N SER A 494 12.67 23.71 -24.57
CA SER A 494 11.30 24.04 -24.16
C SER A 494 10.41 22.81 -24.25
N HIS A 495 9.73 22.45 -23.15
CA HIS A 495 8.78 21.36 -23.09
C HIS A 495 7.39 21.88 -22.71
N HIS A 496 6.35 21.28 -23.27
CA HIS A 496 4.96 21.62 -22.98
C HIS A 496 4.40 20.61 -21.98
N TYR A 497 4.13 21.04 -20.76
CA TYR A 497 3.66 20.16 -19.68
C TYR A 497 2.13 20.10 -19.58
N GLN A 498 1.43 21.08 -20.14
CA GLN A 498 -0.03 21.18 -20.09
C GLN A 498 -0.69 20.49 -21.30
N ASP A 499 -1.99 20.21 -21.22
CA ASP A 499 -2.87 19.76 -22.32
C ASP A 499 -2.27 18.65 -23.23
N ASN A 500 -1.39 17.84 -22.67
CA ASN A 500 -0.86 16.67 -23.35
C ASN A 500 -1.99 15.65 -23.47
N PRO A 501 -2.07 14.88 -24.57
CA PRO A 501 -3.13 13.90 -24.76
C PRO A 501 -2.82 12.65 -23.91
N VAL A 502 -2.69 12.83 -22.60
CA VAL A 502 -2.39 11.80 -21.60
C VAL A 502 -3.45 11.83 -20.51
N LYS A 503 -3.77 10.65 -19.97
CA LYS A 503 -4.70 10.49 -18.86
C LYS A 503 -4.17 9.40 -17.93
N MET A 504 -4.20 9.66 -16.63
CA MET A 504 -3.94 8.64 -15.61
C MET A 504 -5.28 8.11 -15.11
N GLU A 505 -5.48 6.79 -15.13
CA GLU A 505 -6.61 6.17 -14.43
C GLU A 505 -6.16 5.78 -13.04
N ILE A 506 -6.57 6.55 -12.03
CA ILE A 506 -6.28 6.30 -10.62
C ILE A 506 -7.44 5.53 -10.00
N ARG A 507 -7.12 4.36 -9.44
CA ARG A 507 -8.06 3.53 -8.71
C ARG A 507 -7.90 3.80 -7.22
N SER A 508 -8.94 4.38 -6.60
CA SER A 508 -8.95 4.78 -5.20
C SER A 508 -9.96 3.98 -4.39
N ILE A 509 -9.65 3.73 -3.12
CA ILE A 509 -10.58 3.14 -2.15
C ILE A 509 -11.85 3.99 -2.00
N ALA A 510 -11.74 5.31 -2.17
CA ALA A 510 -12.80 6.29 -2.03
C ALA A 510 -12.68 7.35 -3.13
N PRO A 511 -13.27 7.12 -4.32
CA PRO A 511 -13.17 8.03 -5.46
C PRO A 511 -13.57 9.46 -5.10
N THR A 512 -14.70 9.65 -4.41
CA THR A 512 -15.18 10.98 -4.01
C THR A 512 -14.17 11.72 -3.13
N ALA A 513 -13.72 11.10 -2.04
CA ALA A 513 -12.74 11.70 -1.14
C ALA A 513 -11.38 11.94 -1.83
N PHE A 514 -10.98 11.07 -2.76
CA PHE A 514 -9.76 11.28 -3.55
C PHE A 514 -9.87 12.48 -4.48
N THR A 515 -11.01 12.67 -5.15
CA THR A 515 -11.21 13.85 -6.01
C THR A 515 -11.24 15.15 -5.20
N GLU A 516 -11.87 15.14 -4.02
CA GLU A 516 -11.82 16.27 -3.08
C GLU A 516 -10.39 16.56 -2.61
N ALA A 517 -9.58 15.53 -2.35
CA ALA A 517 -8.17 15.70 -1.99
C ALA A 517 -7.34 16.32 -3.12
N VAL A 518 -7.61 15.95 -4.38
CA VAL A 518 -6.98 16.59 -5.55
C VAL A 518 -7.29 18.09 -5.59
N GLU A 519 -8.55 18.48 -5.41
CA GLU A 519 -8.95 19.90 -5.38
C GLU A 519 -8.31 20.65 -4.21
N GLN A 520 -8.29 20.05 -3.01
CA GLN A 520 -7.67 20.65 -1.83
C GLN A 520 -6.15 20.82 -1.97
N ALA A 521 -5.50 19.93 -2.72
CA ALA A 521 -4.08 19.99 -3.04
C ALA A 521 -3.73 21.04 -4.12
N GLY A 522 -4.72 21.73 -4.68
CA GLY A 522 -4.55 22.77 -5.71
C GLY A 522 -4.75 22.29 -7.15
N GLY A 523 -5.17 21.05 -7.35
CA GLY A 523 -5.59 20.54 -8.66
C GLY A 523 -6.97 21.06 -9.06
N GLU A 524 -7.42 20.68 -10.26
CA GLU A 524 -8.74 21.08 -10.79
C GLU A 524 -9.73 19.92 -10.69
N LEU A 525 -10.87 20.13 -10.03
CA LEU A 525 -12.02 19.24 -10.14
C LEU A 525 -12.73 19.49 -11.48
N VAL A 526 -12.70 18.51 -12.39
CA VAL A 526 -13.39 18.60 -13.69
C VAL A 526 -14.81 18.04 -13.59
N GLN A 527 -14.95 16.88 -12.96
CA GLN A 527 -16.22 16.21 -12.76
C GLN A 527 -16.17 15.41 -11.45
N ALA A 528 -17.11 15.68 -10.55
CA ALA A 528 -17.25 14.88 -9.32
C ALA A 528 -17.60 13.42 -9.66
N PRO A 529 -17.11 12.43 -8.90
CA PRO A 529 -17.43 11.04 -9.15
C PRO A 529 -18.94 10.77 -9.18
N GLY A 530 -19.40 10.14 -10.26
CA GLY A 530 -20.80 9.75 -10.46
C GLY A 530 -20.89 8.38 -11.14
N VAL A 531 -22.07 7.76 -11.07
CA VAL A 531 -22.32 6.50 -11.80
C VAL A 531 -22.28 6.81 -13.29
N SER A 532 -21.31 6.22 -13.98
CA SER A 532 -21.09 6.44 -15.40
C SER A 532 -22.14 5.74 -16.25
N GLU A 533 -22.54 6.39 -17.33
CA GLU A 533 -23.34 5.82 -18.42
C GLU A 533 -22.49 5.44 -19.63
N ASP A 534 -21.19 5.79 -19.62
CA ASP A 534 -20.28 5.55 -20.74
C ASP A 534 -20.12 4.05 -21.01
N GLU A 535 -20.09 3.66 -22.29
CA GLU A 535 -19.86 2.28 -22.70
C GLU A 535 -18.51 1.77 -22.18
N GLY A 536 -18.51 0.55 -21.60
CA GLY A 536 -17.35 -0.05 -20.92
C GLY A 536 -17.23 0.32 -19.43
N LEU A 537 -17.76 1.48 -19.01
CA LEU A 537 -17.76 1.91 -17.60
C LEU A 537 -19.17 2.03 -17.00
N THR A 538 -20.20 1.55 -17.69
CA THR A 538 -21.59 1.69 -17.24
C THR A 538 -21.78 1.11 -15.83
N GLY A 539 -22.37 1.90 -14.93
CA GLY A 539 -22.63 1.49 -13.55
C GLY A 539 -21.44 1.70 -12.60
N GLN A 540 -20.26 2.05 -13.11
CA GLN A 540 -19.09 2.31 -12.28
C GLN A 540 -19.04 3.76 -11.79
N LEU A 541 -18.46 3.98 -10.62
CA LEU A 541 -18.21 5.32 -10.09
C LEU A 541 -16.97 5.92 -10.77
N VAL A 542 -17.16 6.98 -11.56
CA VAL A 542 -16.10 7.64 -12.34
C VAL A 542 -16.13 9.15 -12.09
N GLY A 543 -14.99 9.72 -11.74
CA GLY A 543 -14.78 11.17 -11.68
C GLY A 543 -13.57 11.60 -12.50
N TYR A 544 -13.43 12.91 -12.70
CA TYR A 544 -12.32 13.49 -13.44
C TYR A 544 -11.75 14.70 -12.71
N ALA A 545 -10.43 14.77 -12.67
CA ALA A 545 -9.69 15.91 -12.15
C ALA A 545 -8.46 16.20 -13.02
N ARG A 546 -7.72 17.26 -12.69
CA ARG A 546 -6.39 17.53 -13.23
C ARG A 546 -5.40 17.80 -12.11
N ASP A 547 -4.16 17.39 -12.33
CA ASP A 547 -3.04 17.75 -11.45
C ASP A 547 -2.61 19.21 -11.64
N LEU A 548 -1.53 19.61 -10.96
CA LEU A 548 -0.98 20.97 -11.01
C LEU A 548 -0.48 21.40 -12.40
N ASP A 549 -0.13 20.43 -13.26
CA ASP A 549 0.33 20.65 -14.63
C ASP A 549 -0.79 20.42 -15.66
N GLY A 550 -2.02 20.17 -15.22
CA GLY A 550 -3.17 19.96 -16.09
C GLY A 550 -3.29 18.55 -16.67
N SER A 551 -2.48 17.58 -16.22
CA SER A 551 -2.61 16.17 -16.63
C SER A 551 -3.95 15.63 -16.14
N THR A 552 -4.70 14.97 -17.02
CA THR A 552 -6.02 14.44 -16.67
C THR A 552 -5.88 13.22 -15.74
N ILE A 553 -6.67 13.20 -14.67
CA ILE A 553 -6.84 12.10 -13.74
C ILE A 553 -8.28 11.60 -13.86
N GLU A 554 -8.48 10.40 -14.40
CA GLU A 554 -9.75 9.68 -14.30
C GLU A 554 -9.72 8.84 -13.03
N ILE A 555 -10.67 9.07 -12.14
CA ILE A 555 -10.69 8.49 -10.79
C ILE A 555 -11.80 7.46 -10.73
N ARG A 556 -11.43 6.23 -10.38
CA ARG A 556 -12.33 5.07 -10.35
C ARG A 556 -12.22 4.34 -9.01
N GLN A 557 -13.24 3.53 -8.69
CA GLN A 557 -13.22 2.66 -7.52
C GLN A 557 -12.10 1.62 -7.65
N ALA A 558 -11.33 1.44 -6.58
CA ALA A 558 -10.38 0.35 -6.46
C ALA A 558 -11.10 -0.97 -6.15
N GLU A 559 -10.64 -2.05 -6.78
CA GLU A 559 -11.24 -3.38 -6.67
C GLU A 559 -10.57 -4.29 -5.61
N TRP A 560 -9.88 -3.70 -4.64
CA TRP A 560 -9.29 -4.46 -3.54
C TRP A 560 -10.37 -5.22 -2.76
N GLY A 561 -10.26 -6.55 -2.71
CA GLY A 561 -11.22 -7.38 -1.98
C GLY A 561 -12.62 -7.45 -2.59
N LEU A 562 -12.81 -7.05 -3.85
CA LEU A 562 -14.06 -7.26 -4.58
C LEU A 562 -14.09 -8.62 -5.31
N GLN A 563 -13.52 -9.67 -4.70
CA GLN A 563 -13.54 -11.04 -5.22
C GLN A 563 -14.29 -11.99 -4.30
#